data_AF-A0A3M2M0N2-F1
#
_entry.id   AF-A0A3M2M0N2-F1
#
_cell.length_a   1.000
_cell.length_b   1.000
_cell.length_c   1.000
_cell.angle_alpha   90.00
_cell.angle_beta   90.00
_cell.angle_gamma   90.00
#
_symmetry.space_group_name_H-M   'P 1'
#
loop_
_entity.id
_entity.type
_entity.pdbx_description
1 polymer ?
#
loop_
_entity_poly.entity_id
_entity_poly.type
_entity_poly.pdbx_seq_one_letter_code
_entity_poly.pdbx_strand_id
1 'polypeptide(L)'
;MVPADCGLGTALAAGGRQVLHLHGGDEAEFRLTRPVLDRLGETLAGSGRVRVRPGGEWAAVRLDTDSDLALALALTSVALKATGTVRDAAPCGAASRTG
;
A
#
# COMPACT_ATOMS: atom_id res chain seq x y z
N MET A 1 14.48 1.77 2.51
CA MET A 1 13.63 2.97 2.58
C MET A 1 14.17 4.01 1.61
N VAL A 2 13.32 4.91 1.15
CA VAL A 2 13.63 6.03 0.24
C VAL A 2 13.01 7.32 0.81
N PRO A 3 13.43 8.51 0.38
CA PRO A 3 12.67 9.74 0.64
C PRO A 3 11.24 9.58 0.11
N ALA A 4 10.26 10.10 0.84
CA ALA A 4 8.88 10.03 0.37
C ALA A 4 8.63 10.95 -0.84
N ASP A 5 7.76 10.51 -1.75
CA ASP A 5 7.45 11.25 -3.00
C ASP A 5 6.84 12.64 -2.73
N CYS A 6 6.22 12.84 -1.57
CA CYS A 6 5.64 14.12 -1.16
C CYS A 6 6.69 15.16 -0.70
N GLY A 7 7.96 14.75 -0.58
CA GLY A 7 9.06 15.57 -0.06
C GLY A 7 9.16 15.65 1.46
N LEU A 8 8.29 14.96 2.21
CA LEU A 8 8.27 14.94 3.67
C LEU A 8 8.29 13.51 4.22
N GLY A 9 9.30 13.22 5.04
CA GLY A 9 9.42 11.93 5.70
C GLY A 9 10.04 10.84 4.83
N THR A 10 9.76 9.59 5.18
CA THR A 10 10.37 8.41 4.54
C THR A 10 9.32 7.44 4.03
N ALA A 11 9.76 6.63 3.08
CA ALA A 11 8.92 5.71 2.36
C ALA A 11 9.57 4.33 2.26
N LEU A 12 8.71 3.31 2.25
CA LEU A 12 9.08 2.00 1.72
C LEU A 12 8.60 1.92 0.28
N ALA A 13 9.51 1.60 -0.63
CA ALA A 13 9.20 1.36 -2.03
C ALA A 13 9.40 -0.11 -2.39
N ALA A 14 8.50 -0.64 -3.20
CA ALA A 14 8.61 -1.96 -3.80
C ALA A 14 8.16 -1.87 -5.26
N GLY A 15 8.78 -2.64 -6.16
CA GLY A 15 8.43 -2.63 -7.58
C GLY A 15 8.52 -1.25 -8.25
N GLY A 16 9.35 -0.34 -7.72
CA GLY A 16 9.48 1.04 -8.21
C GLY A 16 8.36 2.00 -7.76
N ARG A 17 7.51 1.60 -6.82
CA ARG A 17 6.40 2.42 -6.30
C ARG A 17 6.44 2.49 -4.78
N GLN A 18 6.04 3.63 -4.22
CA GLN A 18 5.83 3.75 -2.78
C GLN A 18 4.65 2.88 -2.33
N VAL A 19 4.86 2.09 -1.27
CA VAL A 19 3.86 1.18 -0.69
C VAL A 19 3.52 1.51 0.77
N LEU A 20 4.46 2.11 1.49
CA LEU A 20 4.26 2.67 2.82
C LEU A 20 4.89 4.06 2.86
N HIS A 21 4.21 4.97 3.52
CA HIS A 21 4.61 6.34 3.76
C HIS A 21 4.61 6.64 5.26
N LEU A 22 5.69 7.26 5.74
CA LEU A 22 5.82 7.78 7.09
C LEU A 22 6.09 9.28 6.98
N HIS A 23 5.04 10.10 7.05
CA HIS A 23 5.13 11.57 6.94
C HIS A 23 5.90 12.23 8.10
N GLY A 24 6.01 11.54 9.24
CA GLY A 24 6.48 12.08 10.52
C GLY A 24 5.34 12.17 11.53
N GLY A 25 5.66 11.99 12.82
CA GLY A 25 4.65 11.77 13.87
C GLY A 25 4.13 10.33 13.86
N ASP A 26 2.97 10.11 14.50
CA ASP A 26 2.42 8.77 14.74
C ASP A 26 1.42 8.33 13.65
N GLU A 27 1.62 8.68 12.38
CA GLU A 27 0.74 8.25 11.29
C GLU A 27 1.53 7.54 10.18
N ALA A 28 1.02 6.40 9.74
CA ALA A 28 1.52 5.64 8.61
C ALA A 28 0.45 5.51 7.53
N GLU A 29 0.83 5.72 6.27
CA GLU A 29 -0.07 5.51 5.13
C GLU A 29 0.40 4.33 4.28
N PHE A 30 -0.56 3.54 3.79
CA PHE A 30 -0.32 2.30 3.06
C PHE A 30 -1.01 2.36 1.70
N ARG A 31 -0.29 2.03 0.65
CA ARG A 31 -0.85 1.88 -0.68
C ARG A 31 -1.45 0.48 -0.81
N LEU A 32 -2.74 0.36 -0.52
CA LEU A 32 -3.42 -0.91 -0.56
C LEU A 32 -3.89 -1.29 -1.97
N THR A 33 -3.91 -0.37 -2.94
CA THR A 33 -4.51 -0.57 -4.28
C THR A 33 -6.04 -0.73 -4.24
N ARG A 34 -6.72 -0.41 -5.34
CA ARG A 34 -8.20 -0.50 -5.39
C ARG A 34 -8.73 -1.91 -5.09
N PRO A 35 -8.20 -3.01 -5.68
CA PRO A 35 -8.73 -4.35 -5.41
C PRO A 35 -8.66 -4.80 -3.94
N VAL A 36 -7.65 -4.36 -3.20
CA VAL A 36 -7.56 -4.66 -1.76
C VAL A 36 -8.53 -3.80 -0.97
N LEU A 37 -8.66 -2.52 -1.31
CA LEU A 37 -9.63 -1.63 -0.66
C LEU A 37 -11.07 -2.08 -0.93
N ASP A 38 -11.39 -2.59 -2.10
CA ASP A 38 -12.72 -3.14 -2.39
C ASP A 38 -13.00 -4.40 -1.55
N ARG A 39 -11.98 -5.24 -1.31
CA ARG A 39 -12.10 -6.47 -0.53
C ARG A 39 -12.16 -6.23 0.98
N LEU A 40 -11.32 -5.31 1.48
CA LEU A 40 -11.07 -5.15 2.92
C LEU A 40 -11.61 -3.83 3.47
N GLY A 41 -12.02 -2.89 2.61
CA GLY A 41 -12.32 -1.51 2.97
C GLY A 41 -13.39 -1.38 4.04
N GLU A 42 -14.48 -2.14 3.95
CA GLU A 42 -15.54 -2.12 4.97
C GLU A 42 -15.02 -2.62 6.33
N THR A 43 -14.29 -3.73 6.36
CA THR A 43 -13.68 -4.27 7.58
C THR A 43 -12.67 -3.29 8.18
N LEU A 44 -11.84 -2.67 7.35
CA LEU A 44 -10.85 -1.69 7.77
C LEU A 44 -11.53 -0.43 8.33
N ALA A 45 -12.55 0.08 7.65
CA ALA A 45 -13.33 1.23 8.11
C ALA A 45 -14.08 0.93 9.42
N GLY A 46 -14.69 -0.26 9.53
CA GLY A 46 -15.39 -0.72 10.73
C GLY A 46 -14.48 -0.92 11.94
N SER A 47 -13.18 -1.07 11.75
CA SER A 47 -12.21 -1.16 12.86
C SER A 47 -12.02 0.15 13.63
N GLY A 48 -12.34 1.30 13.01
CA GLY A 48 -12.06 2.62 13.56
C GLY A 48 -10.56 3.02 13.59
N ARG A 49 -9.65 2.10 13.26
CA ARG A 49 -8.18 2.31 13.28
C ARG A 49 -7.63 2.77 11.94
N VAL A 50 -8.38 2.53 10.87
CA VAL A 50 -7.95 2.75 9.49
C VAL A 50 -8.83 3.80 8.84
N ARG A 51 -8.20 4.80 8.22
CA ARG A 51 -8.89 5.83 7.45
C ARG A 51 -8.53 5.71 5.98
N VAL A 52 -9.49 5.28 5.16
CA VAL A 52 -9.32 5.25 3.70
C VAL A 52 -9.33 6.69 3.16
N ARG A 53 -8.37 7.06 2.32
CA ARG A 53 -8.25 8.41 1.77
C ARG A 53 -9.18 8.57 0.55
N PRO A 54 -9.93 9.67 0.43
CA PRO A 54 -10.79 9.90 -0.73
C PRO A 54 -10.01 9.87 -2.05
N GLY A 55 -10.55 9.20 -3.07
CA GLY A 55 -10.00 9.21 -4.43
C GLY A 55 -8.69 8.44 -4.63
N GLY A 56 -8.15 7.79 -3.60
CA GLY A 56 -6.81 7.21 -3.63
C GLY A 56 -6.74 5.72 -3.31
N GLU A 57 -5.60 5.12 -3.66
CA GLU A 57 -5.21 3.75 -3.28
C GLU A 57 -4.61 3.68 -1.87
N TRP A 58 -4.84 4.71 -1.04
CA TRP A 58 -4.15 4.94 0.22
C TRP A 58 -5.08 4.84 1.42
N ALA A 59 -4.58 4.21 2.48
CA ALA A 59 -5.23 4.16 3.78
C ALA A 59 -4.22 4.57 4.87
N ALA A 60 -4.69 5.27 5.90
CA ALA A 60 -3.86 5.76 7.01
C ALA A 60 -4.20 5.05 8.32
N VAL A 61 -3.20 4.83 9.16
CA VAL A 61 -3.30 4.29 10.53
C VAL A 61 -2.49 5.17 11.47
N ARG A 62 -3.09 5.53 12.60
CA ARG A 62 -2.34 6.13 13.72
C ARG A 62 -1.65 5.06 14.54
N LEU A 63 -0.40 5.28 14.91
CA LEU A 63 0.48 4.35 15.60
C LEU A 63 0.54 4.66 17.10
N ASP A 64 -0.64 4.72 17.75
CA ASP A 64 -0.75 5.11 19.16
C ASP A 64 -0.50 3.93 20.12
N THR A 65 -0.62 2.68 19.64
CA THR A 65 -0.48 1.46 20.45
C THR A 65 0.33 0.36 19.75
N ASP A 66 0.81 -0.62 20.52
CA ASP A 66 1.47 -1.82 19.96
C ASP A 66 0.57 -2.59 18.99
N SER A 67 -0.73 -2.57 19.22
CA SER A 67 -1.69 -3.20 18.31
C SER A 67 -1.85 -2.43 17.00
N ASP A 68 -1.63 -1.11 16.99
CA ASP A 68 -1.59 -0.32 15.75
C ASP A 68 -0.33 -0.62 14.96
N LEU A 69 0.81 -0.80 15.65
CA LEU A 69 2.05 -1.23 15.03
C LEU A 69 1.90 -2.62 14.39
N ALA A 70 1.27 -3.56 15.08
CA ALA A 70 0.98 -4.88 14.53
C ALA A 70 0.08 -4.80 13.28
N LEU A 71 -0.95 -3.96 13.31
CA LEU A 71 -1.81 -3.69 12.15
C LEU A 71 -1.02 -3.06 10.99
N ALA A 72 -0.15 -2.08 11.26
CA ALA A 72 0.71 -1.44 10.27
C ALA A 72 1.65 -2.44 9.58
N LEU A 73 2.23 -3.37 10.34
CA LEU A 73 3.07 -4.44 9.79
C LEU A 73 2.24 -5.38 8.89
N ALA A 74 1.02 -5.73 9.29
CA ALA A 74 0.12 -6.55 8.49
C ALA A 74 -0.27 -5.84 7.18
N LEU A 75 -0.64 -4.56 7.24
CA LEU A 75 -0.97 -3.75 6.06
C LEU A 75 0.23 -3.56 5.13
N THR A 76 1.43 -3.42 5.68
CA THR A 76 2.68 -3.39 4.89
C THR A 76 2.84 -4.69 4.09
N SER A 77 2.63 -5.85 4.73
CA SER A 77 2.67 -7.15 4.04
C SER A 77 1.65 -7.22 2.90
N VAL A 78 0.42 -6.72 3.13
CA VAL A 78 -0.63 -6.67 2.10
C VAL A 78 -0.21 -5.77 0.93
N ALA A 79 0.29 -4.57 1.21
CA ALA A 79 0.75 -3.62 0.20
C ALA A 79 1.91 -4.17 -0.65
N LEU A 80 2.87 -4.85 -0.01
CA LEU A 80 3.97 -5.52 -0.70
C LEU A 80 3.48 -6.63 -1.63
N LYS A 81 2.57 -7.49 -1.15
CA LYS A 81 1.98 -8.56 -1.95
C LYS A 81 1.21 -8.00 -3.16
N ALA A 82 0.40 -6.97 -2.95
CA ALA A 82 -0.35 -6.31 -4.02
C ALA A 82 0.56 -5.66 -5.08
N THR A 83 1.74 -5.19 -4.66
CA THR A 83 2.73 -4.58 -5.57
C THR A 83 3.47 -5.63 -6.41
N GLY A 84 3.76 -6.80 -5.84
CA GLY A 84 4.38 -7.92 -6.54
C GLY A 84 3.47 -8.55 -7.61
N THR A 85 2.17 -8.66 -7.31
CA THR A 85 1.19 -9.30 -8.23
C THR A 85 0.98 -8.54 -9.54
N VAL A 86 1.25 -7.22 -9.58
CA VAL A 86 1.10 -6.43 -10.81
C VAL A 86 2.22 -6.72 -11.83
N ARG A 87 3.38 -7.22 -11.40
CA ARG A 87 4.49 -7.58 -12.32
C ARG A 87 4.36 -8.98 -12.93
N ASP A 88 3.60 -9.88 -12.31
CA ASP A 88 3.33 -11.22 -12.86
C ASP A 88 2.25 -11.22 -13.94
N ALA A 89 1.49 -10.13 -14.08
CA ALA A 89 0.60 -9.90 -15.20
C ALA A 89 1.35 -9.31 -16.42
N ALA A 90 2.43 -9.95 -16.86
CA ALA A 90 2.92 -9.74 -18.22
C ALA A 90 1.90 -10.37 -19.20
N PRO A 91 1.37 -9.64 -20.19
CA PRO A 91 0.46 -10.23 -21.16
C PRO A 91 1.20 -11.29 -21.99
N CYS A 92 0.70 -12.53 -21.93
CA CYS A 92 0.99 -13.53 -22.95
C CYS A 92 0.40 -13.03 -24.27
N GLY A 93 1.25 -12.59 -25.20
CA GLY A 93 0.79 -12.22 -26.54
C GLY A 93 1.68 -11.24 -27.29
N ALA A 94 2.83 -11.70 -27.77
CA ALA A 94 3.39 -11.19 -29.02
C ALA A 94 4.14 -12.33 -29.72
N ALA A 95 3.41 -13.01 -30.61
CA ALA A 95 3.95 -14.00 -31.52
C ALA A 95 4.97 -13.35 -32.46
N SER A 96 6.23 -13.78 -32.39
CA SER A 96 7.19 -13.59 -33.47
C SER A 96 6.93 -14.66 -34.53
N ARG A 97 6.14 -14.32 -35.56
CA ARG A 97 6.23 -14.98 -36.87
C ARG A 97 7.23 -14.20 -37.73
N THR A 98 8.41 -14.75 -37.88
CA THR A 98 9.36 -14.32 -38.92
C THR A 98 9.04 -15.12 -40.18
N GLY A 99 8.76 -14.40 -41.27
CA GLY A 99 8.64 -14.98 -42.61
C GLY A 99 9.99 -15.22 -43.27
#